data_AF-A0A0L7KLW6-F1
#
_entry.id   AF-A0A0L7KLW6-F1
#
_cell.length_a   1.000
_cell.length_b   1.000
_cell.length_c   1.000
_cell.angle_alpha   90.00
_cell.angle_beta   90.00
_cell.angle_gamma   90.00
#
_symmetry.space_group_name_H-M   'P 1'
#
loop_
_entity.id
_entity.type
_entity.pdbx_description
1 polymer ?
#
loop_
_entity_poly.entity_id
_entity_poly.type
_entity_poly.pdbx_seq_one_letter_code
_entity_poly.pdbx_strand_id
1 'polypeptide(L)'
;MKCGYNEGIKKGNKSNNIPECKDSIPTQFDGVPQFLMWFTEWSEDFCNHKKTHLKKLEQGCRGCTLRIDGTCEKDGSGCQKCSQACEEYKAWLQNWKDQYKKQSKKYSGDKKKELYKTVPKVKNSTHAYEYLQTQLEKLCEKGKCDYTCMKNPSTENSTENMPESLDVKPDIVKDKCPCPPQKIEKPDSTLNCIDRSAFELYAKAKSDLHGVKDKLKGNNTKNIYEETTNGKNDDNIICKINESISKQNNVCKKNENLFDDIDKWDCKKRTNTVPIENICIPPRRETMCAYPLKN
;
A
#
# COMPACT_ATOMS: atom_id res chain seq x y z
N MET A 1 3.31 16.25 -37.21
CA MET A 1 2.50 16.21 -35.97
C MET A 1 1.02 16.12 -36.26
N LYS A 2 0.36 17.14 -36.84
CA LYS A 2 -1.09 17.13 -37.16
C LYS A 2 -1.55 15.89 -37.95
N CYS A 3 -0.87 15.53 -39.04
CA CYS A 3 -1.23 14.34 -39.81
C CYS A 3 -1.18 13.05 -38.96
N GLY A 4 -0.14 12.89 -38.13
CA GLY A 4 0.00 11.74 -37.23
C GLY A 4 -1.08 11.71 -36.15
N TYR A 5 -1.42 12.86 -35.58
CA TYR A 5 -2.52 12.99 -34.63
C TYR A 5 -3.87 12.59 -35.25
N ASN A 6 -4.18 13.11 -36.43
CA ASN A 6 -5.41 12.80 -37.16
C ASN A 6 -5.50 11.32 -37.55
N GLU A 7 -4.39 10.72 -37.99
CA GLU A 7 -4.31 9.27 -38.24
C GLU A 7 -4.49 8.45 -36.96
N GLY A 8 -3.95 8.91 -35.83
CA GLY A 8 -4.14 8.30 -34.53
C GLY A 8 -5.61 8.29 -34.09
N ILE A 9 -6.33 9.41 -34.26
CA ILE A 9 -7.77 9.49 -33.97
C ILE A 9 -8.56 8.51 -34.83
N LYS A 10 -8.25 8.39 -36.13
CA LYS A 10 -8.95 7.48 -37.03
C LYS A 10 -8.78 6.01 -36.63
N LYS A 11 -7.62 5.64 -36.09
CA LYS A 11 -7.28 4.27 -35.67
C LYS A 11 -7.75 3.93 -34.24
N GLY A 12 -7.95 4.93 -33.38
CA GLY A 12 -8.42 4.74 -32.02
C GLY A 12 -9.95 4.58 -31.93
N ASN A 13 -10.43 3.67 -31.08
CA ASN A 13 -11.86 3.56 -30.79
C ASN A 13 -12.39 4.89 -30.21
N LYS A 14 -13.42 5.48 -30.85
CA LYS A 14 -14.06 6.78 -30.53
C LYS A 14 -14.82 6.82 -29.19
N SER A 15 -14.31 6.17 -28.13
CA SER A 15 -14.99 6.06 -26.84
C SER A 15 -14.79 7.27 -25.92
N ASN A 16 -13.88 8.20 -26.26
CA ASN A 16 -13.60 9.38 -25.45
C ASN A 16 -13.72 10.64 -26.31
N ASN A 17 -14.24 11.73 -25.72
CA ASN A 17 -14.24 13.07 -26.32
C ASN A 17 -12.79 13.57 -26.51
N ILE A 18 -12.12 13.07 -27.56
CA ILE A 18 -10.79 13.52 -27.95
C ILE A 18 -10.97 14.90 -28.61
N PRO A 19 -10.30 15.96 -28.09
CA PRO A 19 -10.41 17.30 -28.68
C PRO A 19 -10.00 17.28 -30.14
N GLU A 20 -10.72 17.96 -31.02
CA GLU A 20 -10.25 18.12 -32.41
C GLU A 20 -8.98 18.97 -32.44
N CYS A 21 -8.00 18.56 -33.25
CA CYS A 21 -6.80 19.36 -33.49
C CYS A 21 -7.21 20.60 -34.27
N LYS A 22 -7.48 21.71 -33.58
CA LYS A 22 -7.81 22.99 -34.23
C LYS A 22 -6.70 23.39 -35.19
N ASP A 23 -7.08 24.05 -36.29
CA ASP A 23 -6.13 24.46 -37.32
C ASP A 23 -5.12 25.53 -36.84
N SER A 24 -5.41 26.21 -35.74
CA SER A 24 -4.47 27.08 -35.05
C SER A 24 -3.26 26.30 -34.56
N ILE A 25 -2.06 26.72 -34.97
CA ILE A 25 -0.80 26.23 -34.41
C ILE A 25 -0.81 26.54 -32.91
N PRO A 26 -0.53 25.57 -32.01
CA PRO A 26 -0.47 25.84 -30.58
C PRO A 26 0.71 26.77 -30.28
N THR A 27 0.45 28.06 -30.11
CA THR A 27 1.48 29.08 -29.83
C THR A 27 1.79 29.22 -28.34
N GLN A 28 1.15 28.41 -27.49
CA GLN A 28 1.23 28.51 -26.02
C GLN A 28 2.65 28.33 -25.46
N PHE A 29 3.54 27.70 -26.23
CA PHE A 29 4.96 27.50 -25.90
C PHE A 29 5.92 28.25 -26.84
N ASP A 30 5.41 29.01 -27.81
CA ASP A 30 6.26 29.73 -28.75
C ASP A 30 7.04 30.83 -28.00
N GLY A 31 8.36 30.87 -28.23
CA GLY A 31 9.26 31.80 -27.55
C GLY A 31 9.47 31.49 -26.06
N VAL A 32 8.94 30.38 -25.53
CA VAL A 32 9.24 29.92 -24.18
C VAL A 32 10.60 29.20 -24.19
N PRO A 33 11.54 29.56 -23.30
CA PRO A 33 12.81 28.84 -23.18
C PRO A 33 12.58 27.34 -22.96
N GLN A 34 13.34 26.51 -23.69
CA GLN A 34 13.21 25.05 -23.65
C GLN A 34 13.24 24.47 -22.23
N PHE A 35 14.11 25.00 -21.36
CA PHE A 35 14.15 24.59 -19.96
C PHE A 35 12.82 24.78 -19.22
N LEU A 36 12.09 25.88 -19.47
CA LEU A 36 10.79 26.12 -18.83
C LEU A 36 9.72 25.17 -19.35
N MET A 37 9.80 24.76 -20.61
CA MET A 37 8.92 23.72 -21.16
C MET A 37 9.15 22.38 -20.45
N TRP A 38 10.40 21.92 -20.39
CA TRP A 38 10.74 20.68 -19.69
C TRP A 38 10.42 20.73 -18.20
N PHE A 39 10.60 21.87 -17.56
CA PHE A 39 10.29 21.99 -16.14
C PHE A 39 8.78 21.95 -15.87
N THR A 40 7.98 22.49 -16.81
CA THR A 40 6.51 22.40 -16.77
C THR A 40 6.05 20.96 -17.04
N GLU A 41 6.64 20.29 -18.03
CA GLU A 41 6.35 18.87 -18.33
C GLU A 41 6.69 17.97 -17.13
N TRP A 42 7.86 18.20 -16.52
CA TRP A 42 8.27 17.51 -15.30
C TRP A 42 7.28 17.70 -14.15
N SER A 43 6.73 18.91 -13.97
CA SER A 43 5.79 19.16 -12.89
C SER A 43 4.44 18.50 -13.14
N GLU A 44 3.96 18.49 -14.39
CA GLU A 44 2.75 17.78 -14.78
C GLU A 44 2.88 16.28 -14.50
N ASP A 45 3.98 15.69 -14.96
CA ASP A 45 4.26 14.27 -14.79
C ASP A 45 4.37 13.88 -13.31
N PHE A 46 5.12 14.67 -12.52
CA PHE A 46 5.19 14.50 -11.07
C PHE A 46 3.80 14.51 -10.42
N CYS A 47 2.96 15.48 -10.74
CA CYS A 47 1.63 15.60 -10.13
C CYS A 47 0.72 14.42 -10.48
N ASN A 48 0.86 13.85 -11.68
CA ASN A 48 0.13 12.65 -12.10
C ASN A 48 0.64 11.39 -11.40
N HIS A 49 1.97 11.20 -11.33
CA HIS A 49 2.57 10.10 -10.59
C HIS A 49 2.24 10.18 -9.10
N LYS A 50 2.26 11.37 -8.50
CA LYS A 50 1.93 11.58 -7.09
C LYS A 50 0.52 11.08 -6.76
N LYS A 51 -0.48 11.37 -7.59
CA LYS A 51 -1.85 10.85 -7.40
C LYS A 51 -1.88 9.32 -7.32
N THR A 52 -1.10 8.65 -8.16
CA THR A 52 -1.01 7.18 -8.18
C THR A 52 -0.29 6.64 -6.95
N HIS A 53 0.84 7.25 -6.56
CA HIS A 53 1.60 6.85 -5.39
C HIS A 53 0.87 7.10 -4.07
N LEU A 54 0.12 8.20 -3.95
CA LEU A 54 -0.74 8.45 -2.80
C LEU A 54 -1.85 7.40 -2.66
N LYS A 55 -2.49 6.98 -3.77
CA LYS A 55 -3.49 5.90 -3.74
C LYS A 55 -2.89 4.57 -3.26
N LYS A 56 -1.69 4.23 -3.73
CA LYS A 56 -0.97 3.03 -3.27
C LYS A 56 -0.64 3.10 -1.77
N LEU A 57 -0.18 4.26 -1.32
CA LEU A 57 0.15 4.52 0.08
C LEU A 57 -1.10 4.39 0.97
N GLU A 58 -2.21 5.03 0.58
CA GLU A 58 -3.47 4.94 1.30
C GLU A 58 -3.94 3.48 1.40
N GLN A 59 -3.92 2.73 0.29
CA GLN A 59 -4.28 1.31 0.25
C GLN A 59 -3.39 0.47 1.17
N GLY A 60 -2.07 0.70 1.16
CA GLY A 60 -1.12 0.04 2.04
C GLY A 60 -1.38 0.30 3.53
N CYS A 61 -1.94 1.47 3.85
CA CYS A 61 -2.19 1.92 5.22
C CYS A 61 -3.63 1.74 5.73
N ARG A 62 -4.57 1.22 4.93
CA ARG A 62 -5.97 0.99 5.34
C ARG A 62 -6.11 0.03 6.51
N GLY A 63 -5.28 -1.00 6.57
CA GLY A 63 -5.32 -2.01 7.64
C GLY A 63 -4.50 -1.65 8.89
N CYS A 64 -3.91 -0.45 8.96
CA CYS A 64 -3.15 -0.03 10.11
C CYS A 64 -3.99 0.85 11.05
N THR A 65 -4.17 0.34 12.27
CA THR A 65 -4.82 1.02 13.38
C THR A 65 -3.75 1.56 14.33
N LEU A 66 -3.85 2.83 14.67
CA LEU A 66 -3.03 3.45 15.71
C LEU A 66 -3.73 3.29 17.06
N ARG A 67 -2.95 3.03 18.10
CA ARG A 67 -3.42 3.11 19.48
C ARG A 67 -3.62 4.57 19.89
N ILE A 68 -4.30 4.79 21.01
CA ILE A 68 -4.61 6.13 21.56
C ILE A 68 -3.32 6.93 21.83
N ASP A 69 -2.23 6.25 22.15
CA ASP A 69 -0.90 6.83 22.38
C ASP A 69 -0.11 7.11 21.07
N GLY A 70 -0.73 6.93 19.90
CA GLY A 70 -0.08 7.08 18.60
C GLY A 70 0.86 5.92 18.22
N THR A 71 0.97 4.89 19.06
CA THR A 71 1.80 3.72 18.75
C THR A 71 1.05 2.76 17.85
N CYS A 72 1.79 2.12 16.95
CA CYS A 72 1.21 1.15 16.04
C CYS A 72 0.94 -0.16 16.76
N GLU A 73 -0.17 -0.80 16.42
CA GLU A 73 -0.44 -2.15 16.89
C GLU A 73 0.65 -3.08 16.35
N LYS A 74 1.62 -3.41 17.22
CA LYS A 74 2.88 -4.08 16.84
C LYS A 74 2.66 -5.38 16.08
N ASP A 75 1.55 -6.07 16.30
CA ASP A 75 1.22 -7.38 15.71
C ASP A 75 0.20 -7.31 14.57
N GLY A 76 -0.23 -6.10 14.19
CA GLY A 76 -1.15 -5.88 13.08
C GLY A 76 -0.44 -6.01 11.74
N SER A 77 -0.70 -7.11 11.01
CA SER A 77 -0.18 -7.32 9.64
C SER A 77 -0.42 -6.12 8.69
N GLY A 78 -1.44 -5.31 8.95
CA GLY A 78 -1.74 -4.07 8.22
C GLY A 78 -0.77 -2.91 8.51
N CYS A 79 -0.21 -2.79 9.70
CA CYS A 79 0.80 -1.76 10.00
C CYS A 79 2.16 -2.08 9.39
N GLN A 80 2.51 -3.35 9.22
CA GLN A 80 3.70 -3.74 8.48
C GLN A 80 3.59 -3.36 6.99
N LYS A 81 2.44 -3.62 6.36
CA LYS A 81 2.15 -3.17 4.98
C LYS A 81 2.21 -1.65 4.84
N CYS A 82 1.67 -0.93 5.82
CA CYS A 82 1.73 0.53 5.84
C CYS A 82 3.17 1.04 5.92
N SER A 83 3.97 0.49 6.83
CA SER A 83 5.38 0.85 6.99
C SER A 83 6.17 0.65 5.69
N GLN A 84 6.01 -0.49 5.03
CA GLN A 84 6.63 -0.74 3.73
C GLN A 84 6.16 0.26 2.65
N ALA A 85 4.85 0.52 2.56
CA ALA A 85 4.31 1.48 1.61
C ALA A 85 4.82 2.91 1.86
N CYS A 86 5.02 3.30 3.13
CA CYS A 86 5.62 4.58 3.49
C CYS A 86 7.07 4.68 3.06
N GLU A 87 7.88 3.64 3.25
CA GLU A 87 9.28 3.61 2.79
C GLU A 87 9.38 3.66 1.26
N GLU A 88 8.54 2.90 0.54
CA GLU A 88 8.47 2.94 -0.92
C GLU A 88 8.07 4.34 -1.43
N TYR A 89 7.07 4.96 -0.80
CA TYR A 89 6.66 6.33 -1.14
C TYR A 89 7.78 7.34 -0.89
N LYS A 90 8.45 7.25 0.26
CA LYS A 90 9.56 8.14 0.63
C LYS A 90 10.73 7.99 -0.34
N ALA A 91 11.12 6.76 -0.68
CA ALA A 91 12.19 6.47 -1.63
C ALA A 91 11.85 7.01 -3.03
N TRP A 92 10.62 6.79 -3.49
CA TRP A 92 10.14 7.38 -4.74
C TRP A 92 10.20 8.91 -4.71
N LEU A 93 9.68 9.54 -3.66
CA LEU A 93 9.61 11.00 -3.53
C LEU A 93 11.00 11.64 -3.45
N GLN A 94 11.97 10.97 -2.84
CA GLN A 94 13.34 11.49 -2.70
C GLN A 94 13.99 11.78 -4.06
N ASN A 95 13.78 10.90 -5.05
CA ASN A 95 14.29 11.14 -6.40
C ASN A 95 13.69 12.41 -7.03
N TRP A 96 12.39 12.63 -6.85
CA TRP A 96 11.70 13.84 -7.34
C TRP A 96 12.16 15.09 -6.59
N LYS A 97 12.42 15.01 -5.28
CA LYS A 97 13.03 16.10 -4.52
C LYS A 97 14.37 16.53 -5.11
N ASP A 98 15.26 15.56 -5.35
CA ASP A 98 16.60 15.86 -5.85
C ASP A 98 16.56 16.48 -7.26
N GLN A 99 15.64 16.01 -8.10
CA GLN A 99 15.37 16.62 -9.40
C GLN A 99 14.81 18.03 -9.27
N TYR A 100 13.84 18.26 -8.37
CA TYR A 100 13.27 19.59 -8.15
C TYR A 100 14.33 20.58 -7.68
N LYS A 101 15.17 20.22 -6.70
CA LYS A 101 16.24 21.09 -6.18
C LYS A 101 17.19 21.57 -7.28
N LYS A 102 17.57 20.68 -8.20
CA LYS A 102 18.43 21.02 -9.34
C LYS A 102 17.73 21.97 -10.30
N GLN A 103 16.47 21.68 -10.65
CA GLN A 103 15.69 22.48 -11.58
C GLN A 103 15.30 23.85 -11.00
N SER A 104 14.93 23.92 -9.72
CA SER A 104 14.54 25.16 -9.03
C SER A 104 15.73 26.11 -8.88
N LYS A 105 16.93 25.59 -8.63
CA LYS A 105 18.18 26.36 -8.63
C LYS A 105 18.48 26.93 -10.02
N LYS A 106 18.32 26.12 -11.08
CA LYS A 106 18.47 26.58 -12.47
C LYS A 106 17.43 27.66 -12.80
N TYR A 107 16.17 27.47 -12.45
CA TYR A 107 15.10 28.46 -12.64
C TYR A 107 15.45 29.79 -11.95
N SER A 108 15.86 29.75 -10.69
CA SER A 108 16.21 30.95 -9.92
C SER A 108 17.41 31.71 -10.51
N GLY A 109 18.40 30.98 -11.04
CA GLY A 109 19.56 31.57 -11.71
C GLY A 109 19.22 32.15 -13.09
N ASP A 110 18.43 31.42 -13.89
CA ASP A 110 18.10 31.79 -15.26
C ASP A 110 17.02 32.89 -15.33
N LYS A 111 16.13 32.98 -14.34
CA LYS A 111 15.07 34.01 -14.25
C LYS A 111 15.60 35.45 -14.36
N LYS A 112 16.86 35.69 -13.99
CA LYS A 112 17.50 37.02 -14.09
C LYS A 112 17.99 37.38 -15.49
N LYS A 113 18.03 36.42 -16.43
CA LYS A 113 18.50 36.62 -17.81
C LYS A 113 17.41 37.26 -18.66
N GLU A 114 17.80 38.06 -19.66
CA GLU A 114 16.86 38.78 -20.54
C GLU A 114 15.84 37.87 -21.22
N LEU A 115 16.28 36.70 -21.70
CA LEU A 115 15.43 35.69 -22.33
C LEU A 115 14.25 35.23 -21.45
N TYR A 116 14.40 35.30 -20.12
CA TYR A 116 13.38 34.88 -19.16
C TYR A 116 12.53 36.05 -18.66
N LYS A 117 13.06 37.28 -18.70
CA LYS A 117 12.32 38.51 -18.34
C LYS A 117 11.20 38.83 -19.31
N THR A 118 11.36 38.45 -20.58
CA THR A 118 10.35 38.62 -21.62
C THR A 118 9.14 37.70 -21.44
N VAL A 119 9.27 36.63 -20.63
CA VAL A 119 8.17 35.72 -20.31
C VAL A 119 7.35 36.31 -19.14
N PRO A 120 6.12 36.82 -19.38
CA PRO A 120 5.41 37.62 -18.38
C PRO A 120 5.14 36.91 -17.05
N LYS A 121 4.95 35.58 -17.07
CA LYS A 121 4.65 34.79 -15.86
C LYS A 121 5.89 34.51 -15.02
N VAL A 122 7.06 34.39 -15.63
CA VAL A 122 8.33 34.24 -14.89
C VAL A 122 8.60 35.49 -14.05
N LYS A 123 8.25 36.68 -14.56
CA LYS A 123 8.36 37.94 -13.83
C LYS A 123 7.54 37.93 -12.53
N ASN A 124 6.33 37.38 -12.57
CA ASN A 124 5.37 37.43 -11.46
C ASN A 124 5.56 36.32 -10.41
N SER A 125 6.25 35.23 -10.75
CA SER A 125 6.46 34.09 -9.84
C SER A 125 7.82 34.19 -9.15
N THR A 126 7.84 34.55 -7.87
CA THR A 126 9.06 34.67 -7.04
C THR A 126 9.79 33.34 -6.98
N HIS A 127 9.06 32.26 -6.73
CA HIS A 127 9.62 30.91 -6.58
C HIS A 127 9.25 29.99 -7.75
N ALA A 128 10.02 28.91 -7.91
CA ALA A 128 9.82 27.93 -8.97
C ALA A 128 8.45 27.24 -8.89
N TYR A 129 7.99 26.87 -7.70
CA TYR A 129 6.69 26.21 -7.51
C TYR A 129 5.51 27.08 -7.95
N GLU A 130 5.56 28.39 -7.67
CA GLU A 130 4.55 29.36 -8.10
C GLU A 130 4.46 29.43 -9.63
N TYR A 131 5.62 29.44 -10.30
CA TYR A 131 5.67 29.41 -11.76
C TYR A 131 5.00 28.15 -12.29
N LEU A 132 5.40 26.98 -11.78
CA LEU A 132 4.86 25.69 -12.19
C LEU A 132 3.35 25.62 -11.97
N GLN A 133 2.84 26.09 -10.83
CA GLN A 133 1.41 26.12 -10.54
C GLN A 133 0.65 26.93 -11.61
N THR A 134 1.13 28.12 -11.95
CA THR A 134 0.47 28.95 -12.97
C THR A 134 0.51 28.34 -14.37
N GLN A 135 1.52 27.52 -14.67
CA GLN A 135 1.63 26.83 -15.94
C GLN A 135 0.71 25.60 -16.00
N LEU A 136 0.63 24.84 -14.91
CA LEU A 136 -0.29 23.70 -14.78
C LEU A 136 -1.75 24.15 -14.90
N GLU A 137 -2.12 25.29 -14.30
CA GLU A 137 -3.46 25.87 -14.43
C GLU A 137 -3.84 26.22 -15.86
N LYS A 138 -2.87 26.60 -16.70
CA LYS A 138 -3.11 26.88 -18.13
C LYS A 138 -3.29 25.62 -18.95
N LEU A 139 -2.60 24.53 -18.59
CA LEU A 139 -2.76 23.24 -19.24
C LEU A 139 -4.14 22.63 -18.93
N CYS A 140 -4.78 23.06 -17.84
CA CYS A 140 -6.15 22.71 -17.52
C CYS A 140 -7.17 23.49 -18.37
N GLU A 141 -7.61 22.94 -19.49
CA GLU A 141 -8.82 23.44 -20.14
C GLU A 141 -10.09 23.07 -19.33
N LYS A 142 -10.83 24.08 -18.87
CA LYS A 142 -12.22 24.00 -18.38
C LYS A 142 -12.50 22.92 -17.31
N GLY A 143 -11.83 23.02 -16.17
CA GLY A 143 -12.33 22.45 -14.90
C GLY A 143 -12.23 20.93 -14.72
N LYS A 144 -11.51 20.21 -15.58
CA LYS A 144 -11.31 18.75 -15.45
C LYS A 144 -10.04 18.33 -14.71
N CYS A 145 -9.08 19.23 -14.52
CA CYS A 145 -7.85 18.89 -13.81
C CYS A 145 -7.64 19.86 -12.63
N ASP A 146 -7.62 19.29 -11.44
CA ASP A 146 -7.30 20.00 -10.20
C ASP A 146 -5.83 19.71 -9.88
N TYR A 147 -4.93 20.54 -10.43
CA TYR A 147 -3.51 20.51 -10.10
C TYR A 147 -3.29 21.42 -8.89
N THR A 148 -3.47 20.88 -7.69
CA THR A 148 -3.15 21.56 -6.41
C THR A 148 -1.73 21.29 -5.91
N CYS A 149 -1.03 20.37 -6.58
CA CYS A 149 0.28 19.87 -6.15
C CYS A 149 1.36 20.95 -6.02
N MET A 150 1.37 22.02 -6.82
CA MET A 150 2.42 23.05 -6.76
C MET A 150 1.95 24.33 -6.08
N LYS A 151 0.76 24.33 -5.45
CA LYS A 151 0.12 25.55 -4.97
C LYS A 151 0.75 26.09 -3.69
N ASN A 152 0.96 25.20 -2.72
CA ASN A 152 1.38 25.58 -1.38
C ASN A 152 2.90 25.35 -1.21
N PRO A 153 3.58 26.20 -0.43
CA PRO A 153 4.96 25.95 -0.04
C PRO A 153 5.06 24.79 0.96
N SER A 154 6.24 24.16 0.97
CA SER A 154 6.61 23.10 1.91
C SER A 154 6.52 23.58 3.36
N THR A 155 5.92 22.74 4.19
CA THR A 155 5.84 22.93 5.64
C THR A 155 7.08 22.40 6.36
N GLU A 156 7.77 21.42 5.76
CA GLU A 156 8.97 20.78 6.31
C GLU A 156 10.27 21.53 5.98
N ASN A 157 10.34 22.23 4.84
CA ASN A 157 11.60 22.78 4.30
C ASN A 157 11.44 24.19 3.70
N SER A 158 11.10 25.17 4.54
CA SER A 158 10.90 26.56 4.13
C SER A 158 12.12 27.23 3.48
N THR A 159 13.34 26.74 3.76
CA THR A 159 14.59 27.32 3.22
C THR A 159 14.84 27.00 1.76
N GLU A 160 14.27 25.91 1.23
CA GLU A 160 14.53 25.45 -0.14
C GLU A 160 13.44 25.85 -1.14
N ASN A 161 12.39 26.58 -0.69
CA ASN A 161 11.26 27.03 -1.52
C ASN A 161 10.67 25.88 -2.38
N MET A 162 10.51 24.73 -1.75
CA MET A 162 9.86 23.55 -2.35
C MET A 162 8.34 23.63 -2.16
N PRO A 163 7.56 23.00 -3.04
CA PRO A 163 6.12 22.82 -2.83
C PRO A 163 5.84 21.81 -1.71
N GLU A 164 4.70 21.98 -1.03
CA GLU A 164 4.10 21.03 -0.06
C GLU A 164 3.96 19.64 -0.67
N SER A 165 3.76 19.55 -1.98
CA SER A 165 3.63 18.24 -2.61
C SER A 165 4.88 17.37 -2.52
N LEU A 166 6.03 17.96 -2.23
CA LEU A 166 7.27 17.25 -1.98
C LEU A 166 7.48 16.98 -0.48
N ASP A 167 6.58 17.29 0.44
CA ASP A 167 6.77 16.93 1.86
C ASP A 167 6.73 15.40 2.06
N VAL A 168 7.63 14.88 2.92
CA VAL A 168 7.79 13.43 3.12
C VAL A 168 6.53 12.84 3.74
N LYS A 169 5.86 13.62 4.58
CA LYS A 169 4.67 13.19 5.31
C LYS A 169 3.41 13.75 4.65
N PRO A 170 2.76 13.01 3.73
CA PRO A 170 1.50 13.45 3.17
C PRO A 170 0.40 13.37 4.24
N ASP A 171 -0.37 14.45 4.41
CA ASP A 171 -1.46 14.59 5.39
C ASP A 171 -2.48 13.44 5.35
N ILE A 172 -2.64 12.82 4.18
CA ILE A 172 -3.62 11.76 3.93
C ILE A 172 -3.39 10.51 4.80
N VAL A 173 -2.16 10.31 5.30
CA VAL A 173 -1.82 9.15 6.13
C VAL A 173 -1.65 9.50 7.61
N LYS A 174 -2.14 10.67 8.08
CA LYS A 174 -2.28 11.09 9.50
C LYS A 174 -1.49 10.21 10.49
N ASP A 175 -0.18 10.42 10.58
CA ASP A 175 0.69 9.78 11.56
C ASP A 175 0.77 8.24 11.55
N LYS A 176 0.40 7.55 10.45
CA LYS A 176 0.54 6.07 10.33
C LYS A 176 1.89 5.60 9.77
N CYS A 177 2.67 6.49 9.16
CA CYS A 177 4.03 6.17 8.70
C CYS A 177 5.14 6.06 9.77
N PRO A 178 5.04 6.60 11.00
CA PRO A 178 6.06 6.39 12.03
C PRO A 178 6.00 4.98 12.65
N CYS A 179 5.13 4.09 12.16
CA CYS A 179 5.18 2.67 12.53
C CYS A 179 6.54 2.09 12.16
N PRO A 180 7.39 1.74 13.14
CA PRO A 180 8.61 1.03 12.83
C PRO A 180 8.21 -0.29 12.18
N PRO A 181 8.82 -0.68 11.03
CA PRO A 181 8.66 -2.03 10.56
C PRO A 181 9.12 -2.95 11.69
N GLN A 182 8.41 -4.06 11.93
CA GLN A 182 8.97 -5.10 12.79
C GLN A 182 10.34 -5.45 12.19
N LYS A 183 11.42 -5.03 12.87
CA LYS A 183 12.77 -5.44 12.50
C LYS A 183 12.77 -6.95 12.67
N ILE A 184 12.68 -7.69 11.56
CA ILE A 184 13.23 -9.03 11.55
C ILE A 184 14.73 -8.76 11.57
N GLU A 185 15.30 -8.67 12.77
CA GLU A 185 16.73 -8.45 12.92
C GLU A 185 17.45 -9.51 12.09
N LYS A 186 18.25 -9.05 11.13
CA LYS A 186 19.05 -9.98 10.33
C LYS A 186 19.89 -10.80 11.31
N PRO A 187 19.98 -12.12 11.14
CA PRO A 187 20.81 -12.96 11.98
C PRO A 187 22.24 -12.40 11.96
N ASP A 188 22.86 -12.34 13.14
CA ASP A 188 24.26 -11.97 13.32
C ASP A 188 25.15 -12.68 12.29
N SER A 189 26.13 -11.99 11.72
CA SER A 189 27.00 -12.54 10.68
C SER A 189 27.90 -13.69 11.16
N THR A 190 27.81 -14.04 12.45
CA THR A 190 28.48 -15.16 13.11
C THR A 190 27.69 -16.48 13.03
N LEU A 191 26.44 -16.48 12.58
CA LEU A 191 25.58 -17.68 12.54
C LEU A 191 25.99 -18.66 11.43
N ASN A 192 25.81 -19.96 11.71
CA ASN A 192 26.19 -21.01 10.78
C ASN A 192 25.23 -21.07 9.56
N CYS A 193 25.59 -21.83 8.53
CA CYS A 193 24.79 -21.95 7.30
C CYS A 193 23.38 -22.53 7.52
N ILE A 194 23.19 -23.34 8.58
CA ILE A 194 21.91 -23.94 8.95
C ILE A 194 21.00 -22.87 9.56
N ASP A 195 21.51 -22.07 10.48
CA ASP A 195 20.76 -21.00 11.16
C ASP A 195 20.33 -19.91 10.17
N ARG A 196 21.20 -19.58 9.21
CA ARG A 196 20.86 -18.66 8.12
C ARG A 196 19.73 -19.21 7.25
N SER A 197 19.80 -20.49 6.87
CA SER A 197 18.75 -21.14 6.08
C SER A 197 17.43 -21.21 6.84
N ALA A 198 17.47 -21.51 8.14
CA ALA A 198 16.30 -21.54 9.01
C ALA A 198 15.65 -20.15 9.12
N PHE A 199 16.45 -19.08 9.22
CA PHE A 199 15.95 -17.71 9.23
C PHE A 199 15.31 -17.31 7.89
N GLU A 200 15.92 -17.66 6.76
CA GLU A 200 15.36 -17.37 5.43
C GLU A 200 14.01 -18.08 5.23
N LEU A 201 13.91 -19.35 5.66
CA LEU A 201 12.65 -20.10 5.66
C LEU A 201 11.59 -19.47 6.58
N TYR A 202 11.98 -19.04 7.78
CA TYR A 202 11.09 -18.37 8.73
C TYR A 202 10.57 -17.03 8.17
N ALA A 203 11.46 -16.20 7.62
CA ALA A 203 11.10 -14.92 7.02
C ALA A 203 10.15 -15.11 5.82
N LYS A 204 10.42 -16.11 4.98
CA LYS A 204 9.55 -16.48 3.86
C LYS A 204 8.18 -16.95 4.35
N ALA A 205 8.13 -17.89 5.30
CA ALA A 205 6.87 -18.38 5.87
C ALA A 205 6.05 -17.25 6.53
N LYS A 206 6.71 -16.33 7.24
CA LYS A 206 6.07 -15.15 7.84
C LYS A 206 5.52 -14.19 6.79
N SER A 207 6.22 -14.01 5.67
CA SER A 207 5.72 -13.24 4.52
C SER A 207 4.53 -13.93 3.86
N ASP A 208 4.57 -15.25 3.69
CA ASP A 208 3.52 -16.03 3.03
C ASP A 208 2.24 -16.15 3.88
N LEU A 209 2.35 -16.02 5.21
CA LEU A 209 1.22 -15.89 6.13
C LEU A 209 0.44 -14.56 5.98
N HIS A 210 1.00 -13.58 5.26
CA HIS A 210 0.37 -12.28 5.05
C HIS A 210 -0.90 -12.40 4.17
N GLY A 211 -2.07 -12.16 4.75
CA GLY A 211 -3.37 -12.26 4.06
C GLY A 211 -4.04 -13.65 4.14
N VAL A 212 -3.41 -14.63 4.79
CA VAL A 212 -4.03 -15.94 5.04
C VAL A 212 -5.11 -15.85 6.12
N LYS A 213 -4.97 -14.95 7.10
CA LYS A 213 -5.98 -14.73 8.17
C LYS A 213 -7.37 -14.40 7.61
N ASP A 214 -7.44 -13.62 6.53
CA ASP A 214 -8.71 -13.28 5.87
C ASP A 214 -9.27 -14.46 5.06
N LYS A 215 -8.40 -15.36 4.57
CA LYS A 215 -8.80 -16.62 3.91
C LYS A 215 -9.21 -17.72 4.90
N LEU A 216 -8.76 -17.63 6.16
CA LEU A 216 -9.11 -18.56 7.24
C LEU A 216 -10.37 -18.16 8.01
N LYS A 217 -10.97 -17.00 7.71
CA LYS A 217 -12.29 -16.64 8.24
C LYS A 217 -13.35 -17.52 7.59
N GLY A 218 -13.71 -18.61 8.27
CA GLY A 218 -14.88 -19.41 7.94
C GLY A 218 -16.15 -18.57 8.04
N ASN A 219 -17.08 -18.78 7.11
CA ASN A 219 -18.40 -18.18 7.17
C ASN A 219 -19.24 -18.99 8.16
N ASN A 220 -19.28 -18.55 9.42
CA ASN A 220 -19.96 -19.28 10.48
C ASN A 220 -21.48 -19.17 10.33
N THR A 221 -22.15 -20.28 10.05
CA THR A 221 -23.61 -20.34 10.23
C THR A 221 -23.91 -20.28 11.73
N LYS A 222 -24.68 -19.27 12.16
CA LYS A 222 -25.10 -18.97 13.55
C LYS A 222 -25.71 -20.15 14.34
N ASN A 223 -25.91 -21.31 13.74
CA ASN A 223 -26.58 -22.43 14.37
C ASN A 223 -25.69 -23.23 15.35
N ILE A 224 -24.36 -23.06 15.32
CA ILE A 224 -23.41 -23.90 16.10
C ILE A 224 -23.16 -23.34 17.51
N TYR A 225 -23.37 -22.04 17.72
CA TYR A 225 -23.11 -21.38 19.00
C TYR A 225 -24.11 -20.26 19.27
N GLU A 226 -24.39 -20.00 20.54
CA GLU A 226 -25.19 -18.88 21.05
C GLU A 226 -24.24 -17.80 21.58
N GLU A 227 -24.48 -16.55 21.20
CA GLU A 227 -23.73 -15.39 21.70
C GLU A 227 -24.52 -14.74 22.83
N THR A 228 -23.91 -14.59 24.01
CA THR A 228 -24.47 -13.80 25.11
C THR A 228 -23.52 -12.67 25.51
N THR A 229 -24.08 -11.48 25.71
CA THR A 229 -23.36 -10.29 26.17
C THR A 229 -23.47 -10.16 27.68
N ASN A 230 -22.33 -10.09 28.37
CA ASN A 230 -22.32 -9.63 29.76
C ASN A 230 -22.46 -8.12 29.76
N GLY A 231 -23.53 -7.60 30.37
CA GLY A 231 -23.97 -6.20 30.28
C GLY A 231 -23.06 -5.12 30.88
N LYS A 232 -21.73 -5.25 30.83
CA LYS A 232 -20.77 -4.15 31.05
C LYS A 232 -19.60 -4.30 30.08
N ASN A 233 -19.62 -3.44 29.06
CA ASN A 233 -18.66 -3.25 27.96
C ASN A 233 -18.78 -4.26 26.80
N ASP A 234 -19.03 -3.72 25.60
CA ASP A 234 -19.44 -4.39 24.36
C ASP A 234 -18.43 -5.37 23.71
N ASP A 235 -17.34 -5.75 24.39
CA ASP A 235 -16.24 -6.51 23.75
C ASP A 235 -16.04 -7.94 24.27
N ASN A 236 -16.87 -8.46 25.18
CA ASN A 236 -16.77 -9.86 25.64
C ASN A 236 -18.03 -10.66 25.29
N ILE A 237 -18.07 -11.15 24.05
CA ILE A 237 -19.05 -12.15 23.58
C ILE A 237 -18.67 -13.51 24.18
N ILE A 238 -19.51 -14.05 25.05
CA ILE A 238 -19.40 -15.45 25.49
C ILE A 238 -20.12 -16.31 24.48
N CYS A 239 -19.37 -17.15 23.75
CA CYS A 239 -19.93 -18.14 22.82
C CYS A 239 -20.22 -19.44 23.58
N LYS A 240 -21.50 -19.82 23.67
CA LYS A 240 -21.93 -21.11 24.21
C LYS A 240 -22.26 -22.05 23.06
N ILE A 241 -21.56 -23.18 22.95
CA ILE A 241 -21.83 -24.15 21.87
C ILE A 241 -23.22 -24.75 22.06
N ASN A 242 -24.00 -24.87 20.99
CA ASN A 242 -25.32 -25.50 21.06
C ASN A 242 -25.15 -27.02 21.22
N GLU A 243 -25.33 -27.50 22.45
CA GLU A 243 -25.16 -28.91 22.83
C GLU A 243 -26.06 -29.87 22.03
N SER A 244 -27.19 -29.39 21.50
CA SER A 244 -28.13 -30.15 20.67
C SER A 244 -27.50 -30.72 19.38
N ILE A 245 -26.48 -30.02 18.85
CA ILE A 245 -25.78 -30.36 17.60
C ILE A 245 -24.51 -31.18 17.89
N SER A 246 -23.93 -31.01 19.07
CA SER A 246 -22.70 -31.68 19.51
C SER A 246 -22.98 -33.04 20.15
N LYS A 247 -23.62 -33.96 19.41
CA LYS A 247 -23.62 -35.38 19.81
C LYS A 247 -22.24 -35.94 19.53
N GLN A 248 -21.35 -35.94 20.52
CA GLN A 248 -20.05 -36.57 20.42
C GLN A 248 -20.22 -38.10 20.27
N ASN A 249 -20.05 -38.61 19.04
CA ASN A 249 -20.01 -40.06 18.79
C ASN A 249 -18.65 -40.69 19.18
N ASN A 250 -17.63 -39.87 19.49
CA ASN A 250 -16.24 -40.30 19.72
C ASN A 250 -15.81 -40.11 21.19
N VAL A 251 -16.58 -40.65 22.12
CA VAL A 251 -16.21 -40.67 23.55
C VAL A 251 -15.11 -41.72 23.75
N CYS A 252 -13.99 -41.34 24.41
CA CYS A 252 -12.91 -42.27 24.75
C CYS A 252 -13.47 -43.46 25.56
N LYS A 253 -13.57 -44.65 24.95
CA LYS A 253 -13.94 -45.87 25.66
C LYS A 253 -12.66 -46.57 26.11
N LYS A 254 -12.32 -46.38 27.40
CA LYS A 254 -11.23 -47.03 28.19
C LYS A 254 -9.78 -46.57 27.96
N ASN A 255 -9.02 -46.68 29.06
CA ASN A 255 -7.60 -46.36 29.26
C ASN A 255 -6.64 -47.39 28.63
N GLU A 256 -6.76 -47.66 27.34
CA GLU A 256 -5.71 -48.40 26.63
C GLU A 256 -4.87 -47.41 25.83
N ASN A 257 -3.56 -47.40 26.09
CA ASN A 257 -2.60 -46.61 25.33
C ASN A 257 -2.50 -47.23 23.93
N LEU A 258 -3.29 -46.73 22.99
CA LEU A 258 -3.29 -47.12 21.58
C LEU A 258 -2.03 -46.63 20.82
N PHE A 259 -0.94 -46.33 21.55
CA PHE A 259 0.24 -45.60 21.06
C PHE A 259 1.41 -46.48 20.65
N ASP A 260 1.36 -47.79 20.92
CA ASP A 260 2.52 -48.67 20.74
C ASP A 260 2.66 -49.24 19.30
N ASP A 261 1.64 -49.09 18.44
CA ASP A 261 1.59 -49.71 17.10
C ASP A 261 1.47 -48.70 15.92
N ILE A 262 1.83 -47.42 16.09
CA ILE A 262 1.49 -46.35 15.11
C ILE A 262 2.60 -45.88 14.15
N ASP A 263 3.67 -46.65 13.95
CA ASP A 263 4.82 -46.21 13.13
C ASP A 263 4.63 -46.33 11.61
N LYS A 264 3.47 -46.81 11.13
CA LYS A 264 3.18 -46.91 9.69
C LYS A 264 2.27 -45.78 9.19
N TRP A 265 2.81 -44.95 8.30
CA TRP A 265 2.06 -43.96 7.54
C TRP A 265 1.17 -44.65 6.49
N ASP A 266 -0.15 -44.69 6.71
CA ASP A 266 -1.12 -45.19 5.72
C ASP A 266 -1.87 -44.05 5.04
N CYS A 267 -1.27 -43.52 3.98
CA CYS A 267 -1.85 -42.46 3.16
C CYS A 267 -2.86 -42.97 2.11
N LYS A 268 -3.21 -44.26 2.11
CA LYS A 268 -4.06 -44.86 1.07
C LYS A 268 -5.56 -44.84 1.42
N LYS A 269 -5.93 -44.64 2.68
CA LYS A 269 -7.33 -44.60 3.13
C LYS A 269 -7.89 -43.18 2.98
N ARG A 270 -8.98 -43.04 2.20
CA ARG A 270 -9.69 -41.76 1.94
C ARG A 270 -10.22 -41.05 3.19
N THR A 271 -10.26 -41.71 4.35
CA THR A 271 -10.63 -41.12 5.64
C THR A 271 -9.55 -40.21 6.22
N ASN A 272 -8.31 -40.27 5.70
CA ASN A 272 -7.15 -39.54 6.19
C ASN A 272 -6.72 -38.37 5.29
N THR A 273 -7.57 -37.98 4.35
CA THR A 273 -7.32 -36.88 3.41
C THR A 273 -8.36 -35.81 3.60
N VAL A 274 -7.92 -34.57 3.86
CA VAL A 274 -8.79 -33.40 3.72
C VAL A 274 -9.17 -33.32 2.24
N PRO A 275 -10.46 -33.24 1.84
CA PRO A 275 -10.88 -33.44 0.45
C PRO A 275 -10.30 -32.48 -0.59
N ILE A 276 -9.60 -31.43 -0.15
CA ILE A 276 -9.21 -30.29 -0.99
C ILE A 276 -7.70 -30.28 -1.28
N GLU A 277 -6.88 -30.95 -0.47
CA GLU A 277 -5.42 -30.99 -0.65
C GLU A 277 -4.94 -32.37 -0.20
N ASN A 278 -4.19 -33.10 -1.04
CA ASN A 278 -3.65 -34.45 -0.80
C ASN A 278 -2.66 -34.50 0.39
N ILE A 279 -3.09 -34.08 1.57
CA ILE A 279 -2.32 -34.00 2.80
C ILE A 279 -2.56 -35.29 3.57
N CYS A 280 -1.50 -36.07 3.76
CA CYS A 280 -1.52 -37.27 4.56
C CYS A 280 -1.41 -36.91 6.05
N ILE A 281 -2.41 -37.31 6.84
CA ILE A 281 -2.47 -37.00 8.27
C ILE A 281 -1.55 -37.96 9.05
N PRO A 282 -0.75 -37.46 10.02
CA PRO A 282 0.09 -38.32 10.85
C PRO A 282 -0.76 -39.33 11.63
N PRO A 283 -0.32 -40.59 11.78
CA PRO A 283 -1.09 -41.63 12.46
C PRO A 283 -1.52 -41.27 13.90
N ARG A 284 -0.74 -40.44 14.60
CA ARG A 284 -1.10 -39.88 15.93
C ARG A 284 -2.37 -39.02 15.95
N ARG A 285 -2.81 -38.46 14.82
CA ARG A 285 -4.04 -37.65 14.74
C ARG A 285 -5.27 -38.47 14.34
N GLU A 286 -5.12 -39.73 13.93
CA GLU A 286 -6.26 -40.61 13.63
C GLU A 286 -7.09 -40.94 14.87
N THR A 287 -6.46 -40.99 16.04
CA THR A 287 -7.07 -41.45 17.30
C THR A 287 -7.21 -40.33 18.33
N MET A 288 -7.62 -39.14 17.91
CA MET A 288 -8.01 -38.07 18.85
C MET A 288 -9.46 -38.29 19.31
N CYS A 289 -9.62 -38.86 20.50
CA CYS A 289 -10.89 -38.87 21.22
C CYS A 289 -10.90 -37.75 22.26
N ALA A 290 -12.05 -37.11 22.49
CA ALA A 290 -12.21 -36.02 23.44
C ALA A 290 -13.04 -36.47 24.64
N TYR A 291 -12.66 -36.06 25.84
CA TYR A 291 -13.51 -36.20 27.02
C TYR A 291 -14.50 -35.03 27.08
N PRO A 292 -15.78 -35.27 27.39
CA PRO A 292 -16.71 -34.20 27.67
C PRO A 292 -16.22 -33.42 28.90
N LEU A 293 -16.12 -32.10 28.77
CA LEU A 293 -15.81 -31.21 29.88
C LEU A 293 -16.99 -31.27 30.87
N LYS A 294 -16.71 -31.65 32.12
CA LYS A 294 -17.70 -31.56 33.19
C LYS A 294 -17.81 -30.08 33.59
N ASN A 295 -19.03 -29.53 33.50
CA ASN A 295 -19.37 -28.23 34.09
C ASN A 295 -19.31 -28.28 35.61
#